data_AF-A0A7C9IJT8-F1
#
_entry.id   AF-A0A7C9IJT8-F1
#
_cell.length_a   1.000
_cell.length_b   1.000
_cell.length_c   1.000
_cell.angle_alpha   90.00
_cell.angle_beta   90.00
_cell.angle_gamma   90.00
#
_symmetry.space_group_name_H-M   'P 1'
#
loop_
_entity.id
_entity.type
_entity.pdbx_description
1 polymer ?
#
loop_
_entity_poly.entity_id
_entity_poly.type
_entity_poly.pdbx_seq_one_letter_code
_entity_poly.pdbx_strand_id
1 'polypeptide(L)'
;MGLRLMLVLGVMLLAGCAGQGTGMDGGKPPVMTVSDYYGYCSALPTPDACVSDPICNRFRQELTQAPQDLHACLAMCRKTGDALYTDNLINGCSGILDRAVDFCDQFCRRRDPS
;
A
#
# COMPACT_ATOMS: atom_id res chain seq x y z
N MET A 1 -34.26 35.44 37.81
CA MET A 1 -33.37 34.91 36.76
C MET A 1 -31.98 35.51 37.01
N GLY A 2 -31.23 35.02 38.00
CA GLY A 2 -30.43 33.80 37.84
C GLY A 2 -29.01 34.08 37.30
N LEU A 3 -28.48 35.30 37.41
CA LEU A 3 -27.11 35.63 36.99
C LEU A 3 -26.10 35.22 38.07
N ARG A 4 -25.94 33.91 38.25
CA ARG A 4 -24.90 33.28 39.05
C ARG A 4 -24.28 32.17 38.21
N LEU A 5 -23.10 32.41 37.65
CA LEU A 5 -21.95 31.52 37.86
C LEU A 5 -20.73 32.20 37.23
N MET A 6 -20.00 32.88 38.10
CA MET A 6 -18.59 33.19 37.92
C MET A 6 -17.77 31.90 37.83
N LEU A 7 -16.66 32.00 37.09
CA LEU A 7 -15.37 31.38 37.41
C LEU A 7 -15.36 29.85 37.58
N VAL A 8 -15.05 29.14 36.49
CA VAL A 8 -14.11 28.02 36.59
C VAL A 8 -13.03 28.23 35.54
N LEU A 9 -11.87 28.66 36.05
CA LEU A 9 -10.57 28.52 35.42
C LEU A 9 -10.43 27.11 34.83
N GLY A 10 -10.31 27.03 33.52
CA GLY A 10 -10.00 25.80 32.79
C GLY A 10 -8.83 26.04 31.85
N VAL A 11 -7.70 26.49 32.42
CA VAL A 11 -6.38 26.46 31.80
C VAL A 11 -6.04 24.99 31.52
N MET A 12 -6.36 24.50 30.32
CA MET A 12 -5.63 23.40 29.69
C MET A 12 -4.75 24.01 28.60
N LEU A 13 -3.68 24.63 29.08
CA LEU A 13 -2.47 24.83 28.31
C LEU A 13 -1.97 23.49 27.76
N LEU A 14 -1.54 23.51 26.50
CA LEU A 14 -0.42 22.72 25.98
C LEU A 14 -0.56 21.19 26.01
N ALA A 15 -1.36 20.66 25.07
CA ALA A 15 -0.99 19.42 24.38
C ALA A 15 -0.47 19.75 22.98
N GLY A 16 0.53 20.64 22.93
CA GLY A 16 1.35 20.84 21.76
C GLY A 16 2.35 19.69 21.64
N CYS A 17 2.34 19.04 20.47
CA CYS A 17 3.44 18.32 19.84
C CYS A 17 4.61 17.86 20.72
N ALA A 18 4.40 16.84 21.57
CA ALA A 18 5.47 15.90 21.88
C ALA A 18 5.42 14.82 20.78
N GLY A 19 6.20 14.90 19.71
CA GLY A 19 7.65 14.88 19.82
C GLY A 19 8.16 13.50 20.26
N GLN A 20 7.41 12.43 19.99
CA GLN A 20 7.86 11.05 20.15
C GLN A 20 7.68 10.30 18.83
N GLY A 21 8.48 10.71 17.84
CA GLY A 21 8.82 9.91 16.68
C GLY A 21 10.32 9.71 16.73
N THR A 22 10.75 8.67 17.45
CA THR A 22 12.12 8.17 17.46
C THR A 22 12.63 7.98 16.03
N GLY A 23 13.74 8.65 15.69
CA GLY A 23 14.59 8.30 14.57
C GLY A 23 13.90 8.18 13.21
N MET A 24 13.61 9.32 12.56
CA MET A 24 13.57 9.32 11.10
C MET A 24 15.02 9.26 10.61
N ASP A 25 15.61 8.07 10.67
CA ASP A 25 16.69 7.72 9.78
C ASP A 25 16.17 8.02 8.37
N GLY A 26 16.72 9.05 7.72
CA GLY A 26 16.41 9.43 6.33
C GLY A 26 16.91 8.39 5.33
N GLY A 27 16.87 7.11 5.71
CA GLY A 27 17.26 5.97 4.90
C GLY A 27 16.27 5.78 3.77
N LYS A 28 16.79 5.58 2.56
CA LYS A 28 16.01 5.14 1.40
C LYS A 28 15.13 3.93 1.83
N PRO A 29 13.84 3.89 1.43
CA PRO A 29 13.00 2.74 1.73
C PRO A 29 13.71 1.44 1.32
N PRO A 30 13.60 0.37 2.11
CA PRO A 30 14.33 -0.86 1.83
C PRO A 30 13.94 -1.40 0.45
N VAL A 31 14.90 -2.05 -0.21
CA VAL A 31 14.66 -2.73 -1.50
C VAL A 31 13.53 -3.73 -1.32
N MET A 32 12.60 -3.75 -2.26
CA MET A 32 11.49 -4.68 -2.27
C MET A 32 11.80 -5.80 -3.28
N THR A 33 11.89 -7.03 -2.79
CA THR A 33 12.10 -8.21 -3.64
C THR A 33 10.78 -8.74 -4.19
N VAL A 34 10.85 -9.64 -5.18
CA VAL A 34 9.66 -10.34 -5.71
C VAL A 34 8.98 -11.17 -4.61
N SER A 35 9.76 -11.72 -3.68
CA SER A 35 9.25 -12.46 -2.52
C SER A 35 8.51 -11.55 -1.54
N ASP A 36 9.03 -10.34 -1.30
CA ASP A 36 8.37 -9.35 -0.44
C ASP A 36 7.04 -8.90 -1.05
N TYR A 37 7.04 -8.64 -2.36
CA TYR A 37 5.81 -8.35 -3.12
C TYR A 37 4.77 -9.44 -2.90
N TYR A 38 5.14 -10.70 -3.13
CA TYR A 38 4.20 -11.80 -3.01
C TYR A 38 3.69 -11.92 -1.58
N GLY A 39 4.58 -11.86 -0.58
CA GLY A 39 4.21 -11.97 0.82
C GLY A 39 3.24 -10.87 1.28
N TYR A 40 3.44 -9.63 0.85
CA TYR A 40 2.52 -8.53 1.17
C TYR A 40 1.18 -8.66 0.45
N CYS A 41 1.19 -9.12 -0.81
CA CYS A 41 -0.02 -9.26 -1.60
C CYS A 41 -0.88 -10.46 -1.14
N SER A 42 -0.28 -11.64 -0.94
CA SER A 42 -1.01 -12.85 -0.52
C SER A 42 -1.58 -12.72 0.89
N ALA A 43 -0.97 -11.90 1.74
CA ALA A 43 -1.43 -11.63 3.10
C ALA A 43 -2.60 -10.64 3.17
N LEU A 44 -3.07 -10.09 2.03
CA LEU A 44 -4.19 -9.17 2.03
C LEU A 44 -5.46 -9.87 2.54
N PRO A 45 -6.24 -9.23 3.43
CA PRO A 45 -7.51 -9.78 3.87
C PRO A 45 -8.48 -9.81 2.69
N THR A 46 -8.92 -10.99 2.29
CA THR A 46 -9.85 -11.16 1.18
C THR A 46 -11.29 -11.09 1.67
N PRO A 47 -12.10 -10.13 1.21
CA PRO A 47 -13.54 -10.18 1.43
C PRO A 47 -14.19 -11.26 0.54
N ASP A 48 -15.31 -11.79 1.00
CA ASP A 48 -16.23 -12.63 0.21
C ASP A 48 -15.57 -13.87 -0.43
N ALA A 49 -15.87 -14.14 -1.71
CA ALA A 49 -15.34 -15.26 -2.49
C ALA A 49 -13.97 -14.95 -3.13
N CYS A 50 -13.37 -13.80 -2.81
CA CYS A 50 -12.12 -13.40 -3.42
C CYS A 50 -10.95 -14.27 -2.94
N VAL A 51 -10.16 -14.78 -3.88
CA VAL A 51 -8.88 -15.42 -3.57
C VAL A 51 -7.78 -14.51 -4.09
N SER A 52 -6.95 -13.98 -3.18
CA SER A 52 -5.85 -13.05 -3.52
C SER A 52 -4.71 -13.76 -4.24
N ASP A 53 -4.43 -15.01 -3.92
CA ASP A 53 -3.30 -15.78 -4.44
C ASP A 53 -3.20 -15.82 -5.98
N PRO A 54 -4.27 -16.10 -6.75
CA PRO A 54 -4.23 -16.04 -8.21
C PRO A 54 -3.81 -14.67 -8.76
N ILE A 55 -4.32 -13.58 -8.20
CA ILE A 55 -3.97 -12.21 -8.57
C ILE A 55 -2.49 -11.97 -8.27
N CYS A 56 -2.08 -12.24 -7.03
CA CYS A 56 -0.72 -12.01 -6.55
C CYS A 56 0.31 -12.85 -7.31
N ASN A 57 -0.01 -14.10 -7.63
CA ASN A 57 0.86 -14.97 -8.42
C ASN A 57 1.04 -14.45 -9.84
N ARG A 58 0.00 -13.89 -10.46
CA ARG A 58 0.14 -13.32 -11.81
C ARG A 58 1.15 -12.19 -11.83
N PHE A 59 1.03 -11.23 -10.90
CA PHE A 59 2.01 -10.15 -10.79
C PHE A 59 3.42 -10.67 -10.45
N ARG A 60 3.55 -11.62 -9.53
CA ARG A 60 4.84 -12.23 -9.17
C ARG A 60 5.57 -12.79 -10.39
N GLN A 61 4.84 -13.45 -11.30
CA GLN A 61 5.42 -13.99 -12.54
C GLN A 61 5.99 -12.88 -13.42
N GLU A 62 5.23 -11.81 -13.64
CA GLU A 62 5.67 -10.66 -14.44
C GLU A 62 6.88 -9.95 -13.77
N LEU A 63 6.85 -9.78 -12.45
CA LEU A 63 7.90 -9.11 -11.70
C LEU A 63 9.25 -9.86 -11.71
N THR A 64 9.23 -11.17 -11.98
CA THR A 64 10.46 -11.97 -12.13
C THR A 64 11.29 -11.50 -13.33
N GLN A 65 10.65 -10.89 -14.33
CA GLN A 65 11.30 -10.35 -15.53
C GLN A 65 10.98 -8.86 -15.72
N ALA A 66 10.83 -8.13 -14.61
CA ALA A 66 10.44 -6.73 -14.65
C ALA A 66 11.43 -5.88 -15.49
N PRO A 67 10.95 -5.09 -16.46
CA PRO A 67 11.83 -4.23 -17.29
C PRO A 67 12.62 -3.26 -16.44
N GLN A 68 13.93 -3.02 -16.66
CA GLN A 68 14.78 -2.15 -15.81
C GLN A 68 14.36 -0.68 -15.80
N ASP A 69 13.79 -0.19 -16.89
CA ASP A 69 13.22 1.15 -16.95
C ASP A 69 11.99 1.27 -16.02
N LEU A 70 11.94 2.35 -15.24
CA LEU A 70 10.86 2.58 -14.28
C LEU A 70 9.51 2.72 -14.99
N HIS A 71 9.47 3.47 -16.10
CA HIS A 71 8.22 3.70 -16.80
C HIS A 71 7.68 2.38 -17.39
N ALA A 72 8.55 1.58 -18.01
CA ALA A 72 8.20 0.28 -18.53
C ALA A 72 7.73 -0.69 -17.43
N CYS A 73 8.37 -0.67 -16.26
CA CYS A 73 7.93 -1.46 -15.10
C CYS A 73 6.52 -1.08 -14.64
N LEU A 74 6.26 0.23 -14.45
CA LEU A 74 4.94 0.72 -14.05
C LEU A 74 3.88 0.44 -15.13
N ALA A 75 4.25 0.50 -16.41
CA ALA A 75 3.35 0.17 -17.51
C ALA A 75 2.97 -1.31 -17.53
N MET A 76 3.92 -2.20 -17.22
CA MET A 76 3.66 -3.63 -17.01
C MET A 76 2.70 -3.85 -15.83
N CYS A 77 2.91 -3.19 -14.68
CA CYS A 77 1.99 -3.29 -13.53
C CYS A 77 0.55 -2.93 -13.92
N ARG A 78 0.37 -1.79 -14.61
CA ARG A 78 -0.96 -1.36 -15.10
C ARG A 78 -1.57 -2.37 -16.07
N LYS A 79 -0.79 -2.81 -17.08
CA LYS A 79 -1.26 -3.79 -18.07
C LYS A 79 -1.70 -5.11 -17.43
N THR A 80 -0.98 -5.58 -16.42
CA THR A 80 -1.35 -6.78 -15.67
C THR A 80 -2.61 -6.55 -14.85
N GLY A 81 -2.77 -5.38 -14.23
CA GLY A 81 -4.00 -4.97 -13.56
C GLY A 81 -5.21 -4.99 -14.51
N ASP A 82 -5.09 -4.32 -15.66
CA ASP A 82 -6.14 -4.25 -16.68
C ASP A 82 -6.55 -5.64 -17.19
N ALA A 83 -5.57 -6.52 -17.41
CA ALA A 83 -5.81 -7.89 -17.86
C ALA A 83 -6.60 -8.73 -16.84
N LEU A 84 -6.42 -8.44 -15.55
CA LEU A 84 -7.10 -9.14 -14.45
C LEU A 84 -8.42 -8.47 -14.07
N TYR A 85 -8.69 -7.24 -14.55
CA TYR A 85 -9.78 -6.41 -14.06
C TYR A 85 -11.16 -7.06 -14.21
N THR A 86 -11.52 -7.49 -15.42
CA THR A 86 -12.86 -8.03 -15.69
C THR A 86 -13.14 -9.30 -14.88
N ASP A 87 -12.18 -10.23 -14.82
CA ASP A 87 -12.33 -11.51 -14.12
C ASP A 87 -12.43 -11.35 -12.60
N ASN A 88 -11.81 -10.30 -12.06
CA ASN A 88 -11.77 -10.03 -10.62
C ASN A 88 -12.85 -9.04 -10.16
N LEU A 89 -13.38 -8.23 -11.07
CA LEU A 89 -14.52 -7.34 -10.79
C LEU A 89 -15.77 -8.16 -10.44
N ILE A 90 -16.04 -9.22 -11.20
CA ILE A 90 -17.22 -10.09 -11.02
C ILE A 90 -17.19 -10.79 -9.65
N ASN A 91 -15.99 -11.11 -9.15
CA ASN A 91 -15.78 -11.84 -7.90
C ASN A 91 -15.58 -10.94 -6.67
N GLY A 92 -15.78 -9.63 -6.79
CA GLY A 92 -15.58 -8.68 -5.69
C GLY A 92 -14.11 -8.45 -5.29
N CYS A 93 -13.17 -8.87 -6.14
CA CYS A 93 -11.73 -8.77 -5.88
C CYS A 93 -11.11 -7.41 -6.25
N SER A 94 -11.91 -6.40 -6.63
CA SER A 94 -11.38 -5.12 -7.12
C SER A 94 -10.41 -4.46 -6.13
N GLY A 95 -10.75 -4.43 -4.84
CA GLY A 95 -9.86 -3.87 -3.81
C GLY A 95 -8.54 -4.63 -3.64
N ILE A 96 -8.55 -5.95 -3.84
CA ILE A 96 -7.33 -6.77 -3.83
C ILE A 96 -6.48 -6.49 -5.07
N LEU A 97 -7.12 -6.36 -6.23
CA LEU A 97 -6.45 -6.05 -7.47
C LEU A 97 -5.78 -4.66 -7.41
N ASP A 98 -6.49 -3.65 -6.92
CA ASP A 98 -5.95 -2.30 -6.74
C ASP A 98 -4.73 -2.32 -5.81
N ARG A 99 -4.81 -3.07 -4.71
CA ARG A 99 -3.70 -3.19 -3.76
C ARG A 99 -2.52 -3.99 -4.31
N ALA A 100 -2.77 -4.99 -5.14
CA ALA A 100 -1.73 -5.71 -5.87
C ALA A 100 -0.99 -4.77 -6.85
N VAL A 101 -1.73 -3.92 -7.57
CA VAL A 101 -1.14 -2.88 -8.44
C VAL A 101 -0.30 -1.90 -7.63
N ASP A 102 -0.79 -1.42 -6.48
CA ASP A 102 -0.02 -0.53 -5.58
C ASP A 102 1.31 -1.16 -5.13
N PHE A 103 1.29 -2.44 -4.76
CA PHE A 103 2.51 -3.15 -4.37
C PHE A 103 3.45 -3.35 -5.56
N CYS A 104 2.92 -3.55 -6.77
CA CYS A 104 3.72 -3.65 -7.99
C CYS A 104 4.41 -2.31 -8.28
N ASP A 105 3.69 -1.20 -8.14
CA ASP A 105 4.24 0.15 -8.29
C ASP A 105 5.34 0.44 -7.24
N GLN A 106 5.13 0.03 -5.99
CA GLN A 106 6.14 0.12 -4.94
C GLN A 106 7.37 -0.72 -5.26
N PHE A 107 7.20 -1.95 -5.76
CA PHE A 107 8.30 -2.79 -6.22
C PHE A 107 9.11 -2.07 -7.31
N CYS A 108 8.45 -1.55 -8.35
CA CYS A 108 9.13 -0.85 -9.45
C CYS A 108 9.94 0.36 -8.97
N ARG A 109 9.48 1.07 -7.95
CA ARG A 109 10.13 2.27 -7.39
C ARG A 109 11.24 1.97 -6.39
N ARG A 110 11.15 0.82 -5.71
CA ARG A 110 12.06 0.44 -4.61
C ARG A 110 13.07 -0.63 -4.99
N ARG A 111 12.91 -1.30 -6.13
CA ARG A 111 13.92 -2.23 -6.64
C ARG A 111 15.22 -1.47 -6.88
N ASP A 112 16.33 -2.16 -6.70
CA ASP A 112 17.64 -1.61 -7.03
C ASP A 112 17.76 -1.55 -8.57
N PRO A 113 18.00 -0.38 -9.19
CA PRO A 113 18.40 -0.35 -10.58
C PRO A 113 19.81 -0.94 -10.65
N SER A 114 19.90 -2.19 -11.09
CA SER A 114 21.18 -2.84 -11.38
C SER A 114 21.95 -2.09 -12.46
#